data_AF-A0AAW0SIT7-F1
#
_entry.id   AF-A0AAW0SIT7-F1
#
_cell.length_a   1.000
_cell.length_b   1.000
_cell.length_c   1.000
_cell.angle_alpha   90.00
_cell.angle_beta   90.00
_cell.angle_gamma   90.00
#
_symmetry.space_group_name_H-M   'P 1'
#
loop_
_entity.id
_entity.type
_entity.pdbx_description
1 polymer ?
#
loop_
_entity_poly.entity_id
_entity_poly.type
_entity_poly.pdbx_seq_one_letter_code
_entity_poly.pdbx_strand_id
1 'polypeptide(L)'
;MSTFLFYMTDVEAGGATVFPQINLSLWPKKGAAAFWHNLHPSGEGDELTRHAACPVLVGTKWVSNKWIHERGQEFLRPCGLSPKDL
;
A
#
# COMPACT_ATOMS: atom_id res chain seq x y z
N MET A 1 -9.10 -4.45 -5.15
CA MET A 1 -8.55 -4.29 -3.79
C MET A 1 -7.56 -3.13 -3.70
N SER A 2 -7.63 -2.34 -2.64
CA SER A 2 -6.69 -1.25 -2.30
C SER A 2 -6.26 -1.36 -0.84
N THR A 3 -5.12 -0.76 -0.51
CA THR A 3 -4.58 -0.75 0.85
C THR A 3 -4.40 0.67 1.33
N PHE A 4 -4.84 0.94 2.56
CA PHE A 4 -4.57 2.17 3.29
C PHE A 4 -3.83 1.81 4.58
N LEU A 5 -2.57 2.21 4.68
CA LEU A 5 -1.69 1.90 5.81
C LEU A 5 -1.41 3.16 6.62
N PHE A 6 -1.88 3.20 7.86
CA PHE A 6 -1.64 4.30 8.79
C PHE A 6 -0.46 3.98 9.70
N TYR A 7 0.47 4.93 9.85
CA TYR A 7 1.58 4.84 10.80
C TYR A 7 1.17 5.47 12.14
N MET A 8 1.13 4.67 13.20
CA MET A 8 0.63 5.10 14.51
C MET A 8 1.74 5.48 15.50
N THR A 9 3.00 5.17 15.17
CA THR A 9 4.19 5.56 15.93
C THR A 9 5.29 6.07 15.00
N ASP A 10 6.15 6.93 15.55
CA ASP A 10 7.47 7.20 14.98
C ASP A 10 8.38 6.01 15.32
N VAL A 11 9.29 5.66 14.40
CA VAL A 11 10.26 4.58 14.60
C VAL A 11 11.66 5.18 14.53
N GLU A 12 12.48 4.89 15.53
CA GLU A 12 13.81 5.48 15.68
C GLU A 12 14.79 4.97 14.61
N ALA A 13 14.76 3.65 14.32
CA ALA A 13 15.57 3.07 13.25
C ALA A 13 14.92 1.83 12.62
N GLY A 14 15.05 1.69 11.30
CA GLY A 14 14.44 0.60 10.52
C GLY A 14 12.94 0.79 10.31
N GLY A 15 12.21 -0.30 10.11
CA GLY A 15 10.75 -0.29 10.07
C GLY A 15 10.12 0.33 8.82
N ALA A 16 10.88 0.57 7.73
CA ALA A 16 10.33 1.03 6.47
C ALA A 16 9.26 0.07 5.92
N THR A 17 8.28 0.59 5.20
CA THR A 17 7.43 -0.20 4.29
C THR A 17 8.06 -0.09 2.91
N VAL A 18 8.47 -1.21 2.32
CA VAL A 18 9.22 -1.22 1.06
C VAL A 18 8.40 -1.81 -0.08
N PHE A 19 8.59 -1.27 -1.28
CA PHE A 19 8.05 -1.77 -2.55
C PHE A 19 9.23 -2.15 -3.44
N PRO A 20 9.69 -3.41 -3.40
CA PRO A 20 10.95 -3.80 -4.04
C PRO A 20 10.97 -3.60 -5.55
N GLN A 21 9.83 -3.84 -6.23
CA GLN A 21 9.73 -3.78 -7.69
C GLN A 21 9.93 -2.37 -8.25
N ILE A 22 9.68 -1.34 -7.43
CA ILE A 22 9.80 0.07 -7.81
C ILE A 22 10.89 0.81 -7.01
N ASN A 23 11.71 0.07 -6.26
CA ASN A 23 12.79 0.60 -5.41
C ASN A 23 12.34 1.77 -4.51
N LEU A 24 11.16 1.65 -3.90
CA LEU A 24 10.58 2.68 -3.03
C LEU A 24 10.57 2.23 -1.57
N SER A 25 10.95 3.14 -0.67
CA SER A 25 10.88 2.94 0.78
C SER A 25 10.07 4.05 1.42
N LEU A 26 9.04 3.68 2.19
CA LEU A 26 8.23 4.59 2.98
C LEU A 26 8.64 4.48 4.45
N TRP A 27 9.24 5.53 4.97
CA TRP A 27 9.66 5.57 6.37
C TRP A 27 8.46 5.94 7.27
N PRO A 28 8.24 5.19 8.37
CA PRO A 28 7.11 5.43 9.25
C PRO A 28 7.25 6.78 9.95
N LYS A 29 6.18 7.56 9.89
CA LYS A 29 6.03 8.82 10.63
C LYS A 29 4.66 8.85 11.27
N LYS A 30 4.58 9.10 12.57
CA LYS A 30 3.31 9.07 13.30
C LYS A 30 2.29 10.02 12.68
N GLY A 31 1.08 9.51 12.44
CA GLY A 31 -0.02 10.25 11.85
C GLY A 31 0.02 10.33 10.31
N ALA A 32 1.13 9.92 9.68
CA ALA A 32 1.17 9.77 8.22
C ALA A 32 0.48 8.48 7.78
N ALA A 33 0.11 8.43 6.50
CA ALA A 33 -0.42 7.24 5.90
C ALA A 33 0.05 7.07 4.46
N ALA A 34 0.03 5.83 4.00
CA ALA A 34 0.30 5.44 2.63
C ALA A 34 -0.94 4.77 2.04
N PHE A 35 -1.21 5.05 0.77
CA PHE A 35 -2.32 4.48 0.03
C PHE A 35 -1.85 3.99 -1.33
N TRP A 36 -2.32 2.81 -1.73
CA TRP A 36 -2.09 2.28 -3.08
C TRP A 36 -3.21 1.32 -3.49
N HIS A 37 -3.34 1.11 -4.80
CA HIS A 37 -4.20 0.08 -5.37
C HIS A 37 -3.41 -1.22 -5.53
N ASN A 38 -3.91 -2.33 -4.99
CA ASN A 38 -3.23 -3.63 -5.13
C ASN A 38 -3.56 -4.31 -6.47
N LEU A 39 -4.66 -3.89 -7.11
CA LEU A 39 -5.13 -4.47 -8.36
C LEU A 39 -5.16 -3.40 -9.45
N HIS A 40 -4.88 -3.79 -10.68
CA HIS A 40 -5.26 -3.03 -11.86
C HIS A 40 -6.79 -2.87 -11.93
N PRO A 41 -7.32 -1.93 -12.72
CA PRO A 41 -8.76 -1.84 -12.99
C PRO A 41 -9.36 -3.11 -13.60
N SER A 42 -8.57 -3.96 -14.26
CA SER A 42 -9.00 -5.29 -14.71
C SER A 42 -9.34 -6.26 -13.56
N GLY A 43 -8.91 -5.96 -12.33
CA GLY A 43 -8.99 -6.87 -11.19
C GLY A 43 -7.77 -7.78 -11.03
N GLU A 44 -6.82 -7.75 -11.96
CA GLU A 44 -5.55 -8.48 -11.84
C GLU A 44 -4.63 -7.82 -10.81
N GLY A 45 -3.82 -8.62 -10.11
CA GLY A 45 -2.85 -8.13 -9.13
C GLY A 45 -1.75 -7.28 -9.78
N ASP A 46 -1.46 -6.12 -9.20
CA ASP A 46 -0.36 -5.26 -9.63
C ASP A 46 0.93 -5.63 -8.88
N GLU A 47 1.82 -6.34 -9.56
CA GLU A 47 3.10 -6.78 -8.99
C GLU A 47 4.01 -5.62 -8.56
N LEU A 48 3.87 -4.42 -9.14
CA LEU A 48 4.63 -3.24 -8.72
C LEU A 48 4.27 -2.81 -7.30
N THR A 49 3.09 -3.20 -6.82
CA THR A 49 2.61 -2.89 -5.47
C THR A 49 2.97 -3.96 -4.43
N ARG A 50 3.72 -4.99 -4.82
CA ARG A 50 4.28 -5.98 -3.89
C ARG A 50 5.12 -5.26 -2.84
N HIS A 51 4.77 -5.47 -1.56
CA HIS A 51 5.37 -4.74 -0.46
C HIS A 51 5.68 -5.63 0.73
N ALA A 52 6.57 -5.15 1.59
CA ALA A 52 6.94 -5.80 2.85
C ALA A 52 7.28 -4.76 3.92
N ALA A 53 7.31 -5.20 5.18
CA ALA A 53 7.85 -4.40 6.28
C ALA A 53 9.31 -4.78 6.52
N CYS A 54 10.21 -3.79 6.51
CA CYS A 54 11.57 -3.98 7.00
C CYS A 54 11.59 -4.22 8.52
N PRO A 55 12.60 -4.93 9.04
CA PRO A 55 12.80 -5.08 10.48
C PRO A 55 12.89 -3.71 11.17
N VAL A 56 12.27 -3.59 12.35
CA VAL A 56 12.51 -2.48 13.26
C VAL A 56 13.83 -2.77 13.97
N LEU A 57 14.78 -1.83 13.88
CA LEU A 57 16.08 -1.98 14.52
C LEU A 57 16.08 -1.38 15.92
N VAL A 58 15.40 -0.24 16.10
CA VAL A 58 15.24 0.42 17.40
C VAL A 58 13.84 1.04 17.49
N GLY A 59 13.19 0.90 18.66
CA GLY A 59 11.84 1.39 18.92
C GLY A 59 10.73 0.37 18.64
N THR A 60 9.53 0.83 18.28
CA THR A 60 8.39 -0.03 17.97
C THR A 60 7.52 0.56 16.87
N LYS A 61 7.16 -0.26 15.88
CA LYS A 61 6.28 0.14 14.77
C LYS A 61 4.85 -0.35 15.02
N TRP A 62 3.93 0.58 15.22
CA TRP A 62 2.49 0.31 15.20
C TRP A 62 1.88 0.83 13.90
N VAL A 63 1.10 -0.02 13.24
CA VAL A 63 0.35 0.34 12.03
C VAL A 63 -1.10 -0.11 12.14
N SER A 64 -1.99 0.63 11.49
CA SER A 64 -3.36 0.19 11.23
C SER A 64 -3.50 -0.01 9.73
N ASN A 65 -3.88 -1.22 9.32
CA ASN A 65 -4.03 -1.57 7.91
C ASN A 65 -5.51 -1.71 7.56
N LYS A 66 -5.96 -0.95 6.57
CA LYS A 66 -7.32 -1.03 6.04
C LYS A 66 -7.28 -1.54 4.61
N TRP A 67 -7.81 -2.73 4.41
CA TRP A 67 -8.10 -3.26 3.09
C TRP A 67 -9.48 -2.83 2.62
N ILE A 68 -9.53 -2.41 1.36
CA ILE A 68 -10.75 -2.03 0.65
C ILE A 68 -10.90 -3.00 -0.50
N HIS A 69 -11.94 -3.83 -0.48
CA HIS A 69 -12.20 -4.82 -1.51
C HIS A 69 -12.83 -4.16 -2.76
N GLU A 70 -12.62 -4.76 -3.93
CA GLU A 70 -13.12 -4.27 -5.22
C GLU A 70 -14.64 -4.39 -5.37
N ARG A 71 -15.26 -5.39 -4.74
CA ARG A 71 -16.70 -5.57 -4.78
C ARG A 71 -17.41 -4.41 -4.08
N GLY A 72 -18.40 -3.82 -4.75
CA GLY A 72 -19.11 -2.62 -4.32
C GLY A 72 -18.40 -1.32 -4.66
N GLN A 73 -17.31 -1.36 -5.44
CA GLN A 73 -16.55 -0.18 -5.90
C GLN A 73 -16.64 0.04 -7.41
N GLU A 74 -17.50 -0.69 -8.11
CA GLU A 74 -17.59 -0.76 -9.58
C GLU A 74 -17.90 0.60 -10.21
N PHE A 75 -18.65 1.46 -9.50
CA PHE A 75 -19.01 2.81 -9.95
C PHE A 75 -18.02 3.88 -9.51
N LEU A 76 -17.18 3.61 -8.49
CA LEU A 76 -16.19 4.56 -7.97
C LEU A 76 -14.81 4.37 -8.61
N ARG A 77 -14.52 3.16 -9.09
CA ARG A 77 -13.30 2.81 -9.82
C ARG A 77 -13.68 1.93 -11.03
N PRO A 78 -14.23 2.53 -12.10
CA PRO A 78 -14.64 1.78 -13.28
C PRO A 78 -13.44 1.14 -13.96
N CYS A 79 -13.66 -0.03 -14.55
CA CYS A 79 -12.69 -0.66 -15.44
C CYS A 79 -12.50 0.20 -16.71
N GLY A 80 -11.31 0.17 -17.29
CA GLY A 80 -11.10 0.69 -18.65
C GLY A 80 -11.92 -0.10 -19.67
N LEU A 81 -12.29 0.53 -20.78
CA LEU A 81 -13.03 -0.13 -21.87
C LEU A 81 -12.12 -1.05 -22.68
N SER A 82 -10.82 -0.77 -22.67
CA SER A 82 -9.77 -1.59 -23.27
C SER A 82 -8.73 -2.04 -22.24
N PRO A 83 -8.08 -3.19 -22.44
CA PRO A 83 -6.96 -3.65 -21.60
C PRO A 83 -5.75 -2.69 -21.58
N LYS A 84 -5.69 -1.74 -22.52
CA LYS A 84 -4.59 -0.77 -22.68
C LYS A 84 -4.93 0.61 -22.13
N ASP A 85 -6.13 0.83 -21.58
CA ASP A 85 -6.56 2.12 -21.04
C ASP A 85 -5.95 2.38 -19.64
N LEU A 86 -4.74 1.87 -19.38
CA LEU A 86 -4.00 1.93 -18.13
C LEU A 86 -2.65 2.60 -18.34
#